data_AF-A0A176J860-F1
#
_entry.id   AF-A0A176J860-F1
#
_cell.length_a   1.000
_cell.length_b   1.000
_cell.length_c   1.000
_cell.angle_alpha   90.00
_cell.angle_beta   90.00
_cell.angle_gamma   90.00
#
_symmetry.space_group_name_H-M   'P 1'
#
loop_
_entity.id
_entity.type
_entity.pdbx_description
1 polymer ?
#
loop_
_entity_poly.entity_id
_entity_poly.type
_entity_poly.pdbx_seq_one_letter_code
_entity_poly.pdbx_strand_id
1 'polypeptide(L)'
;MAKYHKIVINGEVQFREVDESTGFYENTILTEDELVEQLLDDAIQEVIEIDKGQVERIISFLPQPFHREQVQTYIDYLENLVESFE
;
A
#
# COMPACT_ATOMS: atom_id res chain seq x y z
N MET A 1 -0.21 -11.05 -12.21
CA MET A 1 -1.27 -10.09 -11.89
C MET A 1 -2.53 -10.55 -12.58
N ALA A 2 -3.61 -10.70 -11.82
CA ALA A 2 -4.93 -10.95 -12.35
C ALA A 2 -5.32 -9.85 -13.34
N LYS A 3 -6.12 -10.20 -14.36
CA LYS A 3 -6.69 -9.22 -15.30
C LYS A 3 -8.19 -9.19 -15.12
N TYR A 4 -8.77 -8.01 -15.28
CA TYR A 4 -10.20 -7.79 -15.10
C TYR A 4 -10.79 -7.18 -16.37
N HIS A 5 -11.98 -7.63 -16.74
CA HIS A 5 -12.79 -6.97 -17.75
C HIS A 5 -13.78 -6.02 -17.07
N LYS A 6 -13.89 -4.79 -17.60
CA LYS A 6 -14.91 -3.82 -17.21
C LYS A 6 -16.20 -4.09 -17.98
N ILE A 7 -17.30 -4.23 -17.27
CA ILE A 7 -18.63 -4.50 -17.77
C ILE A 7 -19.51 -3.29 -17.41
N VAL A 8 -20.22 -2.73 -18.38
CA VAL A 8 -21.13 -1.59 -18.16
C VAL A 8 -22.54 -1.99 -18.58
N ILE A 9 -23.47 -2.03 -17.62
CA ILE A 9 -24.88 -2.42 -17.85
C ILE A 9 -25.78 -1.29 -17.35
N ASN A 10 -26.57 -0.68 -18.23
CA ASN A 10 -27.46 0.44 -17.89
C ASN A 10 -26.79 1.61 -17.14
N GLY A 11 -25.48 1.81 -17.33
CA GLY A 11 -24.69 2.83 -16.65
C GLY A 11 -24.03 2.36 -15.34
N GLU A 12 -24.38 1.17 -14.84
CA GLU A 12 -23.69 0.56 -13.70
C GLU A 12 -22.40 -0.12 -14.17
N VAL A 13 -21.32 0.13 -13.44
CA VAL A 13 -19.98 -0.41 -13.72
C VAL A 13 -19.72 -1.61 -12.81
N GLN A 14 -19.31 -2.70 -13.43
CA GLN A 14 -18.91 -3.93 -12.76
C GLN A 14 -17.61 -4.46 -13.37
N PHE A 15 -16.92 -5.30 -12.62
CA PHE A 15 -15.65 -5.90 -13.00
C PHE A 15 -15.69 -7.39 -12.76
N ARG A 16 -14.93 -8.12 -13.58
CA ARG A 16 -14.86 -9.57 -13.49
C ARG A 16 -13.46 -10.05 -13.87
N GLU A 17 -12.88 -10.88 -13.03
CA GLU A 17 -11.56 -11.46 -13.30
C GLU A 17 -11.64 -12.43 -14.49
N VAL A 18 -10.62 -12.38 -15.35
CA VAL A 18 -10.46 -13.26 -16.51
C VAL A 18 -9.21 -14.11 -16.33
N ASP A 19 -9.40 -15.42 -16.46
CA ASP A 19 -8.30 -16.36 -16.63
C ASP A 19 -7.91 -16.37 -18.11
N GLU A 20 -6.79 -15.74 -18.46
CA GLU A 20 -6.30 -15.70 -19.84
C GLU A 20 -5.92 -17.07 -20.40
N SER A 21 -5.63 -18.05 -19.52
CA SER A 21 -5.21 -19.38 -19.95
C SER A 21 -6.38 -20.25 -20.38
N THR A 22 -7.54 -20.06 -19.77
CA THR A 22 -8.76 -20.83 -20.07
C THR A 22 -9.84 -20.03 -20.79
N GLY A 23 -9.74 -18.70 -20.79
CA GLY A 23 -10.71 -17.77 -21.38
C GLY A 23 -12.00 -17.66 -20.58
N PHE A 24 -12.08 -18.28 -19.40
CA PHE A 24 -13.24 -18.22 -18.52
C PHE A 24 -13.11 -17.08 -17.53
N TYR A 25 -14.27 -16.67 -17.03
CA TYR A 25 -14.37 -15.70 -15.96
C TYR A 25 -14.52 -16.40 -14.62
N GLU A 26 -13.90 -15.86 -13.59
CA GLU A 26 -14.24 -16.22 -12.21
C GLU A 26 -15.72 -15.89 -11.93
N ASN A 27 -16.38 -16.61 -11.02
CA ASN A 27 -17.81 -16.39 -10.76
C ASN A 27 -18.12 -15.11 -9.99
N THR A 28 -17.11 -14.40 -9.52
CA THR A 28 -17.25 -13.19 -8.71
C THR A 28 -17.37 -11.96 -9.60
N ILE A 29 -18.44 -11.19 -9.41
CA ILE A 29 -18.61 -9.86 -10.01
C ILE A 29 -18.31 -8.85 -8.92
N LEU A 30 -17.42 -7.91 -9.23
CA LEU A 30 -16.97 -6.88 -8.31
C LEU A 30 -17.49 -5.52 -8.77
N THR A 31 -17.82 -4.66 -7.83
CA THR A 31 -17.95 -3.22 -8.06
C THR A 31 -16.56 -2.57 -8.20
N GLU A 32 -16.52 -1.28 -8.49
CA GLU A 32 -15.25 -0.52 -8.55
C GLU A 32 -14.53 -0.52 -7.21
N ASP A 33 -15.25 -0.23 -6.13
CA ASP A 33 -14.70 -0.15 -4.77
C ASP A 33 -14.13 -1.51 -4.32
N GLU A 34 -14.87 -2.60 -4.56
CA GLU A 34 -14.43 -3.96 -4.21
C GLU A 34 -13.19 -4.39 -5.01
N LEU A 35 -13.11 -4.03 -6.29
CA LEU A 35 -11.93 -4.31 -7.11
C LEU A 35 -10.70 -3.53 -6.60
N VAL A 36 -10.89 -2.26 -6.23
CA VAL A 36 -9.80 -1.43 -5.72
C VAL A 36 -9.28 -1.99 -4.39
N GLU A 37 -10.16 -2.37 -3.47
CA GLU A 37 -9.77 -3.00 -2.20
C GLU A 37 -9.00 -4.30 -2.43
N GLN A 38 -9.49 -5.19 -3.29
CA GLN A 38 -8.82 -6.45 -3.59
C GLN A 38 -7.43 -6.23 -4.25
N LEU A 39 -7.33 -5.28 -5.19
CA LEU A 39 -6.05 -4.97 -5.84
C LEU A 39 -5.05 -4.32 -4.86
N LEU A 40 -5.54 -3.52 -3.91
CA LEU A 40 -4.71 -2.96 -2.85
C LEU A 40 -4.17 -4.07 -1.95
N ASP A 41 -5.04 -4.97 -1.49
CA ASP A 41 -4.64 -6.12 -0.66
C ASP A 41 -3.63 -7.03 -1.39
N ASP A 42 -3.86 -7.34 -2.68
CA ASP A 42 -2.94 -8.14 -3.48
C ASP A 42 -1.59 -7.46 -3.73
N ALA A 43 -1.58 -6.12 -3.79
CA ALA A 43 -0.36 -5.34 -4.00
C ALA A 43 0.43 -5.11 -2.70
N ILE A 44 -0.24 -5.07 -1.55
CA ILE A 44 0.37 -4.87 -0.24
C ILE A 44 0.93 -6.21 0.26
N GLN A 45 2.23 -6.41 0.07
CA GLN A 45 2.91 -7.62 0.56
C GLN A 45 2.96 -7.70 2.11
N GLU A 46 3.08 -6.55 2.78
CA GLU A 46 3.22 -6.46 4.23
C GLU A 46 2.74 -5.09 4.73
N VAL A 47 1.99 -5.08 5.84
CA VAL A 47 1.64 -3.85 6.58
C VAL A 47 2.60 -3.72 7.75
N ILE A 48 3.42 -2.67 7.73
CA ILE A 48 4.37 -2.38 8.81
C ILE A 48 3.80 -1.25 9.66
N GLU A 49 3.37 -1.57 10.88
CA GLU A 49 2.96 -0.56 11.86
C GLU A 49 4.16 0.00 12.61
N ILE A 50 4.31 1.33 12.60
CA ILE A 50 5.42 2.03 13.27
C ILE A 50 4.87 2.97 14.35
N ASP A 51 5.29 2.74 15.59
CA ASP A 51 5.03 3.65 16.71
C ASP A 51 6.12 4.73 16.78
N LYS A 52 5.83 5.91 16.20
CA LYS A 52 6.76 7.05 16.20
C LYS A 52 7.17 7.46 17.63
N GLY A 53 6.27 7.38 18.59
CA GLY A 53 6.56 7.73 19.99
C GLY A 53 7.58 6.78 20.63
N GLN A 54 7.53 5.49 20.30
CA GLN A 54 8.56 4.54 20.73
C GLN A 54 9.90 4.80 20.06
N VAL A 55 9.91 5.11 18.76
CA VAL A 55 11.14 5.46 18.03
C VAL A 55 11.82 6.68 18.66
N GLU A 56 11.07 7.77 18.89
CA GLU A 56 11.57 8.98 19.55
C GLU A 56 12.12 8.68 20.95
N ARG A 57 11.42 7.85 21.72
CA ARG A 57 11.86 7.45 23.05
C ARG A 57 13.18 6.69 23.01
N ILE A 58 13.35 5.76 22.06
CA ILE A 58 14.60 5.00 21.88
C ILE A 58 15.75 5.95 21.51
N ILE A 59 15.52 6.89 20.59
CA ILE A 59 16.50 7.91 20.20
C ILE A 59 16.91 8.76 21.41
N SER A 60 15.95 9.13 22.27
CA SER A 60 16.22 9.93 23.47
C SER A 60 17.20 9.27 24.45
N PHE A 61 17.27 7.92 24.45
CA PHE A 61 18.20 7.16 25.28
C PHE A 61 19.64 7.14 24.75
N LEU A 62 19.89 7.60 23.53
CA LEU A 62 21.26 7.68 23.00
C LEU A 62 22.08 8.67 23.85
N PRO A 63 23.23 8.27 24.40
CA PRO A 63 23.95 9.09 25.37
C PRO A 63 24.61 10.32 24.74
N GLN A 64 25.00 10.23 23.47
CA GLN A 64 25.69 11.32 22.77
C GLN A 64 24.70 12.14 21.94
N PRO A 65 24.64 13.49 22.13
CA PRO A 65 23.78 14.36 21.35
C PRO A 65 23.99 14.23 19.84
N PHE A 66 25.24 14.07 19.42
CA PHE A 66 25.61 13.85 18.02
C PHE A 66 24.92 12.64 17.40
N HIS A 67 24.83 11.51 18.12
CA HIS A 67 24.13 10.33 17.61
C HIS A 67 22.62 10.56 17.48
N ARG A 68 22.01 11.35 18.37
CA ARG A 68 20.59 11.70 18.25
C ARG A 68 20.34 12.54 17.00
N GLU A 69 21.18 13.54 16.78
CA GLU A 69 21.11 14.43 15.61
C GLU A 69 21.31 13.66 14.30
N GLN A 70 22.27 12.74 14.25
CA GLN A 70 22.49 11.88 13.08
C GLN A 70 21.28 11.01 12.76
N VAL A 71 20.70 10.36 13.78
CA VAL A 71 19.52 9.51 13.59
C VAL A 71 18.31 10.33 13.16
N GLN A 72 18.08 11.48 13.80
CA GLN A 72 16.98 12.37 13.42
C GLN A 72 17.11 12.87 11.98
N THR A 73 18.30 13.34 11.59
CA THR A 73 18.56 13.80 10.22
C THR A 73 18.29 12.70 9.19
N TYR A 74 18.64 11.44 9.53
CA TYR A 74 18.39 10.32 8.64
C TYR A 74 16.90 9.97 8.55
N ILE A 75 16.16 10.01 9.66
CA ILE A 75 14.71 9.84 9.67
C ILE A 75 14.03 10.92 8.83
N ASP A 76 14.39 12.18 9.04
CA ASP A 76 13.83 13.30 8.28
C ASP A 76 14.10 13.11 6.78
N TYR A 77 15.30 12.66 6.40
CA TYR A 77 15.61 12.34 5.01
C TYR A 77 14.72 11.23 4.45
N LEU A 78 14.49 10.15 5.21
CA LEU A 78 13.63 9.05 4.78
C LEU A 78 12.17 9.49 4.63
N GLU A 79 11.65 10.31 5.55
CA GLU A 79 10.29 10.85 5.46
C GLU A 79 10.11 11.73 4.21
N ASN A 80 11.04 12.66 3.97
CA ASN A 80 11.03 13.50 2.77
C ASN A 80 11.16 12.68 1.46
N LEU A 81 11.93 11.60 1.49
CA LEU A 81 12.08 10.71 0.34
C LEU A 81 10.76 10.02 0.01
N VAL A 82 10.01 9.55 1.01
CA VAL A 82 8.69 8.94 0.82
C VAL A 82 7.70 9.96 0.26
N GLU A 83 7.64 11.17 0.83
CA GLU A 83 6.77 12.26 0.32
C GLU A 83 7.07 12.62 -1.15
N SER A 84 8.30 12.41 -1.62
CA SER A 84 8.65 12.67 -3.02
C SER A 84 8.13 11.62 -4.02
N PHE A 85 7.66 10.48 -3.52
CA PHE A 85 7.06 9.40 -4.32
C PHE A 85 5.53 9.38 -4.27
N GLU A 86 4.91 10.24 -3.46
CA GLU A 86 3.46 10.52 -3.44
C GLU A 86 3.07 11.61 -4.45
#